data_AF-A0A034VG17-F1
#
_entry.id   AF-A0A034VG17-F1
#
_cell.length_a   1.000
_cell.length_b   1.000
_cell.length_c   1.000
_cell.angle_alpha   90.00
_cell.angle_beta   90.00
_cell.angle_gamma   90.00
#
_symmetry.space_group_name_H-M   'P 1'
#
loop_
_entity.id
_entity.type
_entity.pdbx_description
1 polymer ?
#
loop_
_entity_poly.entity_id
_entity_poly.type
_entity_poly.pdbx_seq_one_letter_code
_entity_poly.pdbx_strand_id
1 'polypeptide(L)'
;HALPLFTSLLNTVCAYDPVGLGVPYNHLLFQDTTEPLVEACLQILIVTLDHDMIIHQQQQLELRRQMQGLTTNTTTPPAANSYDDGFGDNLFINYLSRVHRDEDFHFILKGITRLLNNPLLQNYLPNSTKRLHCHQELLILFWKVCDFNKKFLYFVLKSSDVLDILIPILYHLNYSRADQSRVGLMHIGVFILLLLSGERNFGVRLNKPYTATVPMDIPVFTGTHADLLITVFHKIIATGHQRLQPLFDCLLTILVNVSPYLKTLSMVASVKLLHLLEAFSTPWFLLSAPNNHHLVFFLLEIFNNIIQYQFDGNSNLVYTIIRKRHVFHAMANLPSDMAGIAKCLSGRKVGKFSIPPVPHSNASAHL
;
A
#
# COMPACT_ATOMS: atom_id res chain seq x y z
N HIS A 1 13.20 -18.80 -28.63
CA HIS A 1 13.42 -19.48 -27.34
C HIS A 1 12.98 -18.66 -26.11
N ALA A 2 12.20 -17.57 -26.26
CA ALA A 2 11.83 -16.72 -25.12
C ALA A 2 10.73 -17.33 -24.21
N LEU A 3 9.72 -18.01 -24.78
CA LEU A 3 8.64 -18.60 -24.00
C LEU A 3 9.11 -19.65 -22.98
N PRO A 4 9.95 -20.66 -23.33
CA PRO A 4 10.47 -21.61 -22.33
C PRO A 4 11.30 -20.93 -21.23
N LEU A 5 12.00 -19.84 -21.55
CA LEU A 5 12.77 -19.09 -20.56
C LEU A 5 11.84 -18.37 -19.59
N PHE A 6 10.83 -17.65 -20.08
CA PHE A 6 9.80 -17.00 -19.26
C PHE A 6 9.14 -18.01 -18.31
N THR A 7 8.68 -19.15 -18.83
CA THR A 7 8.01 -20.17 -18.01
C THR A 7 8.96 -20.79 -17.00
N SER A 8 10.23 -21.03 -17.36
CA SER A 8 11.23 -21.58 -16.43
C SER A 8 11.55 -20.62 -15.28
N LEU A 9 11.72 -19.32 -15.57
CA LEU A 9 11.96 -18.30 -14.55
C LEU A 9 10.76 -18.20 -13.58
N LEU A 10 9.54 -18.09 -14.14
CA LEU A 10 8.32 -17.99 -13.34
C LEU A 10 8.09 -19.24 -12.47
N ASN A 11 8.28 -20.43 -13.04
CA ASN A 11 8.13 -21.69 -12.32
C ASN A 11 9.17 -21.84 -11.21
N THR A 12 10.43 -21.46 -11.47
CA THR A 12 11.51 -21.55 -10.46
C THR A 12 11.18 -20.68 -9.24
N VAL A 13 10.69 -19.46 -9.47
CA VAL A 13 10.29 -18.56 -8.38
C VAL A 13 9.02 -19.07 -7.67
N CYS A 14 7.94 -19.30 -8.40
CA CYS A 14 6.63 -19.63 -7.80
C CYS A 14 6.57 -21.05 -7.21
N ALA A 15 7.44 -21.98 -7.61
CA ALA A 15 7.53 -23.32 -7.03
C ALA A 15 8.41 -23.40 -5.78
N TYR A 16 9.27 -22.41 -5.53
CA TYR A 16 10.24 -22.46 -4.43
C TYR A 16 9.55 -22.46 -3.06
N ASP A 17 9.94 -23.41 -2.21
CA ASP A 17 9.46 -23.53 -0.83
C ASP A 17 10.63 -23.40 0.15
N PRO A 18 10.76 -22.25 0.84
CA PRO A 18 11.87 -22.00 1.77
C PRO A 18 11.79 -22.85 3.05
N VAL A 19 10.64 -23.49 3.33
CA VAL A 19 10.44 -24.35 4.50
C VAL A 19 10.89 -25.79 4.21
N GLY A 20 10.82 -26.21 2.93
CA GLY A 20 11.21 -27.56 2.50
C GLY A 20 10.47 -28.65 3.26
N LEU A 21 11.22 -29.53 3.95
CA LEU A 21 10.66 -30.65 4.74
C LEU A 21 9.94 -30.21 6.04
N GLY A 22 9.89 -28.90 6.35
CA GLY A 22 9.24 -28.41 7.59
C GLY A 22 10.04 -28.67 8.86
N VAL A 23 11.30 -29.10 8.74
CA VAL A 23 12.17 -29.38 9.88
C VAL A 23 12.80 -28.07 10.38
N PRO A 24 12.68 -27.75 11.69
CA PRO A 24 13.37 -26.61 12.29
C PRO A 24 14.88 -26.65 12.02
N TYR A 25 15.48 -25.49 11.72
CA TYR A 25 16.92 -25.34 11.46
C TYR A 25 17.45 -26.12 10.25
N ASN A 26 16.58 -26.58 9.33
CA ASN A 26 17.00 -27.29 8.12
C ASN A 26 18.09 -26.53 7.34
N HIS A 27 17.97 -25.20 7.29
CA HIS A 27 18.93 -24.31 6.63
C HIS A 27 20.30 -24.20 7.30
N LEU A 28 20.46 -24.64 8.55
CA LEU A 28 21.76 -24.75 9.23
C LEU A 28 22.42 -26.10 8.95
N LEU A 29 21.62 -27.15 8.73
CA LEU A 29 22.08 -28.51 8.50
C LEU A 29 22.39 -28.78 7.02
N PHE A 30 21.64 -28.15 6.12
CA PHE A 30 21.76 -28.33 4.68
C PHE A 30 21.90 -26.98 3.98
N GLN A 31 22.87 -26.89 3.08
CA GLN A 31 23.05 -25.72 2.24
C GLN A 31 21.99 -25.71 1.14
N ASP A 32 21.12 -24.69 1.17
CA ASP A 32 20.14 -24.47 0.11
C ASP A 32 20.81 -23.82 -1.11
N THR A 33 21.09 -24.62 -2.13
CA THR A 33 21.64 -24.15 -3.41
C THR A 33 20.58 -23.58 -4.36
N THR A 34 19.29 -23.75 -4.04
CA THR A 34 18.19 -23.30 -4.89
C THR A 34 17.82 -21.84 -4.65
N GLU A 35 18.00 -21.34 -3.44
CA GLU A 35 17.70 -19.94 -3.11
C GLU A 35 18.45 -18.92 -3.97
N PRO A 36 19.79 -19.00 -4.18
CA PRO A 36 20.49 -18.04 -5.03
C PRO A 36 20.00 -18.07 -6.48
N LEU A 37 19.60 -19.26 -6.96
CA LEU A 37 19.00 -19.42 -8.28
C LEU A 37 17.63 -18.74 -8.34
N VAL A 38 16.80 -18.89 -7.31
CA VAL A 38 15.48 -18.25 -7.22
C VAL A 38 15.60 -16.73 -7.19
N GLU A 39 16.54 -16.18 -6.42
CA GLU A 39 16.80 -14.73 -6.38
C GLU A 39 17.24 -14.21 -7.75
N ALA A 40 18.19 -14.90 -8.40
CA ALA A 40 18.62 -14.54 -9.75
C ALA A 40 17.48 -14.64 -10.78
N CYS A 41 16.68 -15.71 -10.74
CA CYS A 41 15.53 -15.90 -11.61
C CYS A 41 14.49 -14.79 -11.43
N LEU A 42 14.21 -14.41 -10.18
CA LEU A 42 13.28 -13.34 -9.85
C LEU A 42 13.78 -11.98 -10.37
N GLN A 43 15.05 -11.66 -10.14
CA GLN A 43 15.65 -10.40 -10.63
C GLN A 43 15.66 -10.35 -12.16
N ILE A 44 16.07 -11.42 -12.84
CA ILE A 44 16.04 -11.51 -14.30
C ILE A 44 14.60 -11.33 -14.81
N LEU A 45 13.62 -12.01 -14.19
CA LEU A 45 12.22 -11.91 -14.57
C LEU A 45 11.73 -10.45 -14.46
N ILE A 46 12.03 -9.76 -13.36
CA ILE A 46 11.66 -8.35 -13.18
C ILE A 46 12.30 -7.47 -14.26
N VAL A 47 13.61 -7.61 -14.49
CA VAL A 47 14.33 -6.82 -15.51
C VAL A 47 13.74 -7.04 -16.90
N THR A 48 13.39 -8.28 -17.25
CA THR A 48 12.76 -8.58 -18.54
C THR A 48 11.35 -7.98 -18.67
N LEU A 49 10.66 -7.73 -17.55
CA LEU A 49 9.34 -7.07 -17.50
C LEU A 49 9.42 -5.54 -17.38
N ASP A 50 10.61 -4.95 -17.24
CA ASP A 50 10.81 -3.50 -17.09
C ASP A 50 11.22 -2.79 -18.39
N HIS A 51 11.62 -3.53 -19.42
CA HIS A 51 12.26 -2.96 -20.62
C HIS A 51 11.43 -1.85 -21.31
N ASP A 52 10.10 -1.97 -21.32
CA ASP A 52 9.23 -0.99 -21.98
C ASP A 52 9.03 0.30 -21.15
N MET A 53 9.15 0.25 -19.81
CA MET A 53 8.95 1.44 -18.97
C MET A 53 10.03 2.50 -19.17
N ILE A 54 11.28 2.08 -19.38
CA ILE A 54 12.40 3.01 -19.59
C ILE A 54 12.30 3.70 -20.95
N ILE A 55 11.92 2.96 -21.98
CA ILE A 55 11.77 3.46 -23.35
C ILE A 55 10.59 4.43 -23.43
N HIS A 56 9.42 4.07 -22.90
CA HIS A 56 8.25 4.95 -22.87
C HIS A 56 8.49 6.24 -22.06
N GLN A 57 9.21 6.16 -20.94
CA GLN A 57 9.54 7.33 -20.13
C GLN A 57 10.55 8.25 -20.84
N GLN A 58 11.55 7.70 -21.54
CA GLN A 58 12.47 8.47 -22.39
C GLN A 58 11.74 9.12 -23.57
N GLN A 59 10.86 8.38 -24.23
CA GLN A 59 10.11 8.87 -25.40
C GLN A 59 9.12 9.98 -25.00
N GLN A 60 8.46 9.88 -23.84
CA GLN A 60 7.62 10.97 -23.30
C GLN A 60 8.44 12.20 -22.87
N LEU A 61 9.64 12.01 -22.32
CA LEU A 61 10.56 13.11 -21.98
C LEU A 61 11.09 13.81 -23.24
N GLU A 62 11.40 13.06 -24.30
CA GLU A 62 11.82 13.61 -25.60
C GLU A 62 10.68 14.33 -26.32
N LEU A 63 9.46 13.77 -26.30
CA LEU A 63 8.27 14.42 -26.84
C LEU A 63 7.97 15.74 -26.10
N ARG A 64 8.14 15.76 -24.76
CA ARG A 64 8.05 16.98 -23.96
C ARG A 64 9.14 18.00 -24.29
N ARG A 65 10.39 17.56 -24.53
CA ARG A 65 11.48 18.45 -24.99
C ARG A 65 11.20 19.03 -26.38
N GLN A 66 10.63 18.26 -27.29
CA GLN A 66 10.22 18.75 -28.61
C GLN A 66 9.05 19.73 -28.52
N MET A 67 8.04 19.46 -27.68
CA MET A 67 6.93 20.40 -27.45
C MET A 67 7.36 21.72 -26.80
N GLN A 68 8.42 21.73 -25.99
CA GLN A 68 8.99 22.97 -25.43
C GLN A 68 9.85 23.77 -26.44
N GLY A 69 10.16 23.20 -27.62
CA GLY A 69 10.94 23.86 -28.67
C GLY A 69 10.12 24.48 -29.82
N LEU A 70 8.81 24.23 -29.90
CA LEU A 70 7.94 24.72 -30.99
C LEU A 70 7.04 25.87 -30.52
N THR A 71 7.63 27.05 -30.36
CA THR A 71 6.90 28.31 -30.54
C THR A 71 7.26 28.87 -31.91
N THR A 72 6.48 28.52 -32.94
CA THR A 72 6.00 29.40 -34.03
C THR A 72 5.43 28.57 -35.20
N ASN A 73 4.15 28.84 -35.50
CA ASN A 73 3.45 28.71 -36.79
C ASN A 73 2.95 27.33 -37.27
N THR A 74 1.62 27.17 -37.09
CA THR A 74 0.61 26.55 -37.99
C THR A 74 1.04 25.50 -39.02
N THR A 75 0.58 24.25 -38.84
CA THR A 75 -0.36 23.57 -39.76
C THR A 75 -0.94 22.32 -39.06
N THR A 76 -2.17 21.98 -39.43
CA THR A 76 -3.02 20.86 -38.97
C THR A 76 -2.27 19.55 -38.70
N PRO A 77 -2.49 18.88 -37.55
CA PRO A 77 -1.96 17.54 -37.33
C PRO A 77 -2.71 16.50 -38.20
N PRO A 78 -2.02 15.54 -38.84
CA PRO A 78 -2.69 14.43 -39.48
C PRO A 78 -3.35 13.55 -38.41
N ALA A 79 -4.53 13.04 -38.72
CA ALA A 79 -5.26 12.08 -37.91
C ALA A 79 -4.42 10.79 -37.74
N ALA A 80 -3.78 10.65 -36.57
CA ALA A 80 -3.16 9.40 -36.15
C ALA A 80 -4.27 8.45 -35.65
N ASN A 81 -4.91 7.77 -36.61
CA ASN A 81 -5.55 6.48 -36.32
C ASN A 81 -4.44 5.46 -36.07
N SER A 82 -4.19 5.17 -34.79
CA SER A 82 -3.84 3.83 -34.29
C SER A 82 -3.58 3.95 -32.79
N TYR A 83 -4.51 3.41 -32.01
CA TYR A 83 -4.16 2.78 -30.74
C TYR A 83 -3.34 1.54 -31.10
N ASP A 84 -2.09 1.74 -31.53
CA ASP A 84 -1.14 0.64 -31.64
C ASP A 84 -0.66 0.34 -30.23
N ASP A 85 -0.90 -0.89 -29.84
CA ASP A 85 -0.73 -1.44 -28.50
C ASP A 85 0.77 -1.37 -28.15
N GLY A 86 1.17 -0.37 -27.37
CA GLY A 86 2.58 -0.04 -27.04
C GLY A 86 3.34 -1.11 -26.24
N PHE A 87 2.83 -2.34 -26.21
CA PHE A 87 3.41 -3.58 -25.68
C PHE A 87 4.04 -4.46 -26.77
N GLY A 88 4.12 -3.97 -28.01
CA GLY A 88 4.45 -4.77 -29.21
C GLY A 88 5.80 -5.48 -29.23
N ASP A 89 6.82 -4.96 -28.54
CA ASP A 89 8.19 -5.49 -28.67
C ASP A 89 8.62 -6.40 -27.51
N ASN A 90 8.05 -6.26 -26.31
CA ASN A 90 8.45 -7.08 -25.17
C ASN A 90 7.70 -8.42 -25.12
N LEU A 91 8.36 -9.46 -25.63
CA LEU A 91 7.85 -10.83 -25.62
C LEU A 91 7.46 -11.33 -24.21
N PHE A 92 8.18 -10.94 -23.15
CA PHE A 92 7.90 -11.38 -21.79
C PHE A 92 6.60 -10.76 -21.26
N ILE A 93 6.37 -9.47 -21.52
CA ILE A 93 5.12 -8.79 -21.17
C ILE A 93 3.95 -9.39 -21.97
N ASN A 94 4.16 -9.67 -23.26
CA ASN A 94 3.17 -10.31 -24.11
C ASN A 94 2.80 -11.73 -23.62
N TYR A 95 3.78 -12.54 -23.20
CA TYR A 95 3.50 -13.85 -22.63
C TYR A 95 2.75 -13.74 -21.29
N LEU A 96 3.16 -12.81 -20.42
CA LEU A 96 2.51 -12.58 -19.13
C LEU A 96 1.06 -12.11 -19.28
N SER A 97 0.78 -11.19 -20.21
CA SER A 97 -0.57 -10.67 -20.46
C SER A 97 -1.51 -11.73 -21.04
N ARG A 98 -0.95 -12.76 -21.70
CA ARG A 98 -1.71 -13.89 -22.27
C ARG A 98 -1.96 -15.04 -21.29
N VAL A 99 -1.33 -15.08 -20.12
CA VAL A 99 -1.67 -16.07 -19.07
C VAL A 99 -3.14 -15.89 -18.68
N HIS A 100 -3.91 -16.98 -18.62
CA HIS A 100 -5.36 -16.89 -18.40
C HIS A 100 -6.00 -18.09 -17.72
N ARG A 101 -5.27 -19.19 -17.49
CA ARG A 101 -5.83 -20.37 -16.83
C ARG A 101 -5.86 -20.11 -15.31
N ASP A 102 -6.98 -20.43 -14.67
CA ASP A 102 -7.15 -20.28 -13.22
C ASP A 102 -6.09 -21.06 -12.42
N GLU A 103 -5.66 -22.22 -12.92
CA GLU A 103 -4.57 -23.02 -12.32
C GLU A 103 -3.24 -22.25 -12.29
N ASP A 104 -2.89 -21.58 -13.39
CA ASP A 104 -1.66 -20.80 -13.50
C ASP A 104 -1.73 -19.57 -12.57
N PHE A 105 -2.88 -18.90 -12.50
CA PHE A 105 -3.10 -17.79 -11.58
C PHE A 105 -3.00 -18.22 -10.12
N HIS A 106 -3.61 -19.35 -9.75
CA HIS A 106 -3.50 -19.89 -8.40
C HIS A 106 -2.04 -20.25 -8.07
N PHE A 107 -1.32 -20.87 -9.00
CA PHE A 107 0.09 -21.20 -8.82
C PHE A 107 0.95 -19.94 -8.58
N ILE A 108 0.79 -18.90 -9.41
CA ILE A 108 1.52 -17.64 -9.28
C ILE A 108 1.20 -16.97 -7.93
N LEU A 109 -0.09 -16.79 -7.62
CA LEU A 109 -0.53 -16.12 -6.39
C LEU A 109 -0.03 -16.88 -5.15
N LYS A 110 -0.23 -18.20 -5.11
CA LYS A 110 0.20 -19.04 -3.98
C LYS A 110 1.71 -19.02 -3.80
N GLY A 111 2.47 -19.07 -4.90
CA GLY A 111 3.93 -18.99 -4.88
C GLY A 111 4.42 -17.67 -4.29
N ILE A 112 3.94 -16.54 -4.81
CA ILE A 112 4.31 -15.19 -4.33
C ILE A 112 3.90 -15.02 -2.86
N THR A 113 2.66 -15.38 -2.52
CA THR A 113 2.14 -15.28 -1.16
C THR A 113 2.93 -16.15 -0.18
N ARG A 114 3.32 -17.38 -0.55
CA ARG A 114 4.17 -18.24 0.30
C ARG A 114 5.51 -17.57 0.61
N LEU A 115 6.18 -17.03 -0.40
CA LEU A 115 7.49 -16.40 -0.23
C LEU A 115 7.40 -15.11 0.61
N LEU A 116 6.37 -14.29 0.40
CA LEU A 116 6.14 -13.08 1.18
C LEU A 116 5.72 -13.36 2.64
N ASN A 117 5.07 -14.51 2.91
CA ASN A 117 4.69 -14.91 4.26
C ASN A 117 5.84 -15.55 5.07
N ASN A 118 6.97 -15.88 4.44
CA ASN A 118 8.13 -16.48 5.11
C ASN A 118 8.54 -15.78 6.44
N PRO A 119 8.65 -14.44 6.53
CA PRO A 119 8.97 -13.77 7.79
C PRO A 119 7.82 -13.78 8.83
N LEU A 120 6.59 -14.15 8.45
CA LEU A 120 5.42 -14.17 9.32
C LEU A 120 5.15 -15.53 9.96
N LEU A 121 5.80 -16.59 9.47
CA LEU A 121 5.67 -17.92 10.04
C LEU A 121 6.26 -17.96 11.45
N GLN A 122 5.38 -18.05 12.44
CA GLN A 122 5.77 -18.26 13.83
C GLN A 122 6.03 -19.74 14.06
N ASN A 123 7.29 -20.07 14.32
CA ASN A 123 7.65 -21.36 14.88
C ASN A 123 7.96 -21.17 16.37
N TYR A 124 7.60 -22.15 17.19
CA TYR A 124 7.90 -22.17 18.64
C TYR A 124 9.40 -22.00 18.95
N LEU A 125 10.26 -22.29 17.97
CA LEU A 125 11.71 -22.21 18.08
C LEU A 125 12.26 -20.94 17.41
N PRO A 126 13.03 -20.09 18.12
CA PRO A 126 13.58 -18.86 17.57
C PRO A 126 14.58 -19.15 16.45
N ASN A 127 14.53 -18.35 15.38
CA ASN A 127 15.39 -18.48 14.19
C ASN A 127 15.39 -19.87 13.55
N SER A 128 14.30 -20.63 13.72
CA SER A 128 14.20 -21.99 13.18
C SER A 128 13.91 -22.04 11.69
N THR A 129 13.44 -20.94 11.10
CA THR A 129 13.20 -20.80 9.65
C THR A 129 14.18 -19.83 9.04
N LYS A 130 14.65 -20.15 7.83
CA LYS A 130 15.47 -19.25 7.03
C LYS A 130 14.61 -18.07 6.61
N ARG A 131 15.17 -16.85 6.71
CA ARG A 131 14.51 -15.63 6.27
C ARG A 131 14.95 -15.31 4.85
N LEU A 132 13.98 -15.17 3.95
CA LEU A 132 14.24 -14.74 2.59
C LEU A 132 14.48 -13.22 2.53
N HIS A 133 15.45 -12.81 1.73
CA HIS A 133 15.81 -11.40 1.58
C HIS A 133 15.22 -10.73 0.32
N CYS A 134 14.62 -11.50 -0.59
CA CYS A 134 14.06 -11.04 -1.88
C CYS A 134 12.62 -10.47 -1.85
N HIS A 135 12.17 -9.99 -0.69
CA HIS A 135 10.80 -9.49 -0.49
C HIS A 135 10.46 -8.23 -1.33
N GLN A 136 11.44 -7.37 -1.61
CA GLN A 136 11.20 -6.18 -2.45
C GLN A 136 10.93 -6.60 -3.90
N GLU A 137 11.72 -7.52 -4.41
CA GLU A 137 11.59 -8.08 -5.75
C GLU A 137 10.26 -8.83 -5.91
N LEU A 138 9.83 -9.59 -4.91
CA LEU A 138 8.53 -10.26 -4.91
C LEU A 138 7.36 -9.28 -5.01
N LEU A 139 7.44 -8.14 -4.30
CA LEU A 139 6.43 -7.09 -4.40
C LEU A 139 6.41 -6.46 -5.80
N ILE A 140 7.58 -6.22 -6.40
CA ILE A 140 7.67 -5.69 -7.78
C ILE A 140 7.06 -6.68 -8.77
N LEU A 141 7.40 -7.98 -8.64
CA LEU A 141 6.82 -9.01 -9.48
C LEU A 141 5.29 -9.05 -9.34
N PHE A 142 4.77 -9.05 -8.12
CA PHE A 142 3.31 -9.02 -7.88
C PHE A 142 2.65 -7.81 -8.55
N TRP A 143 3.22 -6.61 -8.35
CA TRP A 143 2.73 -5.38 -8.98
C TRP A 143 2.69 -5.50 -10.50
N LYS A 144 3.78 -5.96 -11.12
CA LYS A 144 3.90 -6.14 -12.58
C LYS A 144 2.90 -7.15 -13.14
N VAL A 145 2.69 -8.27 -12.46
CA VAL A 145 1.71 -9.28 -12.86
C VAL A 145 0.29 -8.70 -12.82
N CYS A 146 -0.06 -7.96 -11.76
CA CYS A 146 -1.35 -7.27 -11.67
C CYS A 146 -1.51 -6.18 -12.73
N ASP A 147 -0.44 -5.47 -13.08
CA ASP A 147 -0.52 -4.37 -14.03
C ASP A 147 -0.67 -4.87 -15.48
N PHE A 148 0.21 -5.78 -15.91
CA PHE A 148 0.23 -6.31 -17.26
C PHE A 148 -0.84 -7.38 -17.54
N ASN A 149 -1.43 -7.98 -16.49
CA ASN A 149 -2.48 -8.97 -16.66
C ASN A 149 -3.71 -8.64 -15.79
N LYS A 150 -4.66 -7.90 -16.36
CA LYS A 150 -5.91 -7.53 -15.68
C LYS A 150 -6.76 -8.75 -15.31
N LYS A 151 -6.67 -9.88 -16.04
CA LYS A 151 -7.38 -11.12 -15.67
C LYS A 151 -6.85 -11.68 -14.35
N PHE A 152 -5.52 -11.65 -14.15
CA PHE A 152 -4.92 -12.02 -12.86
C PHE A 152 -5.36 -11.07 -11.74
N LEU A 153 -5.36 -9.75 -11.98
CA LEU A 153 -5.86 -8.77 -11.01
C LEU A 153 -7.29 -9.09 -10.56
N TYR A 154 -8.21 -9.31 -11.50
CA TYR A 154 -9.59 -9.68 -11.17
C TYR A 154 -9.69 -11.06 -10.50
N PHE A 155 -8.83 -12.01 -10.86
CA PHE A 155 -8.75 -13.31 -10.18
C PHE A 155 -8.39 -13.15 -8.70
N VAL A 156 -7.35 -12.37 -8.38
CA VAL A 156 -6.94 -12.07 -6.99
C VAL A 156 -8.08 -11.44 -6.20
N LEU A 157 -8.84 -10.53 -6.84
CA LEU A 157 -9.93 -9.79 -6.20
C LEU A 157 -11.25 -10.57 -6.09
N LYS A 158 -11.41 -11.66 -6.84
CA LYS A 158 -12.64 -12.47 -6.86
C LYS A 158 -12.84 -13.22 -5.55
N SER A 159 -11.78 -13.78 -4.99
CA SER A 159 -11.79 -14.57 -3.74
C SER A 159 -11.35 -13.73 -2.54
N SER A 160 -11.14 -14.37 -1.39
CA SER A 160 -10.49 -13.73 -0.25
C SER A 160 -8.98 -13.88 -0.26
N ASP A 161 -8.39 -14.48 -1.29
CA ASP A 161 -6.95 -14.73 -1.37
C ASP A 161 -6.17 -13.40 -1.45
N VAL A 162 -6.84 -12.31 -1.86
CA VAL A 162 -6.30 -10.94 -1.74
C VAL A 162 -5.93 -10.55 -0.30
N LEU A 163 -6.57 -11.15 0.72
CA LEU A 163 -6.23 -10.88 2.11
C LEU A 163 -4.93 -11.58 2.51
N ASP A 164 -4.64 -12.73 1.91
CA ASP A 164 -3.41 -13.49 2.17
C ASP A 164 -2.16 -12.78 1.62
N ILE A 165 -2.33 -11.95 0.57
CA ILE A 165 -1.29 -11.04 0.07
C ILE A 165 -1.28 -9.68 0.81
N LEU A 166 -2.45 -9.19 1.25
CA LEU A 166 -2.56 -7.94 2.01
C LEU A 166 -1.73 -7.97 3.30
N ILE A 167 -1.83 -9.06 4.07
CA ILE A 167 -1.17 -9.20 5.37
C ILE A 167 0.37 -9.01 5.27
N PRO A 168 1.10 -9.74 4.40
CA PRO A 168 2.54 -9.54 4.27
C PRO A 168 2.91 -8.18 3.67
N ILE A 169 2.11 -7.59 2.77
CA ILE A 169 2.34 -6.21 2.31
C ILE A 169 2.31 -5.24 3.51
N LEU A 170 1.26 -5.32 4.34
CA LEU A 170 1.12 -4.47 5.52
C LEU A 170 2.21 -4.73 6.56
N TYR A 171 2.65 -5.98 6.73
CA TYR A 171 3.79 -6.32 7.57
C TYR A 171 5.06 -5.59 7.13
N HIS A 172 5.43 -5.72 5.84
CA HIS A 172 6.67 -5.15 5.32
C HIS A 172 6.64 -3.62 5.34
N LEU A 173 5.48 -3.01 5.05
CA LEU A 173 5.28 -1.57 5.19
C LEU A 173 5.45 -1.12 6.65
N ASN A 174 4.82 -1.82 7.60
CA ASN A 174 4.94 -1.48 9.01
C ASN A 174 6.38 -1.65 9.51
N TYR A 175 7.05 -2.74 9.14
CA TYR A 175 8.43 -3.03 9.55
C TYR A 175 9.42 -1.99 9.00
N SER A 176 9.23 -1.56 7.74
CA SER A 176 10.18 -0.70 7.04
C SER A 176 9.94 0.80 7.27
N ARG A 177 8.83 1.20 7.90
CA ARG A 177 8.41 2.62 8.06
C ARG A 177 9.46 3.56 8.69
N ALA A 178 10.32 3.04 9.55
CA ALA A 178 11.35 3.80 10.26
C ALA A 178 12.71 3.79 9.53
N ASP A 179 12.90 2.87 8.60
CA ASP A 179 14.15 2.69 7.87
C ASP A 179 14.13 3.53 6.58
N GLN A 180 14.90 4.62 6.62
CA GLN A 180 15.02 5.52 5.50
C GLN A 180 15.54 4.80 4.24
N SER A 181 16.36 3.76 4.33
CA SER A 181 16.89 3.06 3.15
C SER A 181 15.82 2.31 2.35
N ARG A 182 14.65 2.05 2.95
CA ARG A 182 13.58 1.22 2.37
C ARG A 182 12.43 2.02 1.76
N VAL A 183 12.65 3.30 1.45
CA VAL A 183 11.64 4.17 0.81
C VAL A 183 11.08 3.56 -0.48
N GLY A 184 11.91 2.91 -1.29
CA GLY A 184 11.47 2.24 -2.52
C GLY A 184 10.43 1.15 -2.26
N LEU A 185 10.68 0.29 -1.26
CA LEU A 185 9.73 -0.73 -0.82
C LEU A 185 8.42 -0.12 -0.32
N MET A 186 8.50 1.00 0.42
CA MET A 186 7.30 1.72 0.88
C MET A 186 6.45 2.20 -0.30
N HIS A 187 7.06 2.77 -1.34
CA HIS A 187 6.34 3.19 -2.55
C HIS A 187 5.68 2.01 -3.26
N ILE A 188 6.41 0.92 -3.49
CA ILE A 188 5.88 -0.26 -4.18
C ILE A 188 4.68 -0.84 -3.41
N GLY A 189 4.82 -1.05 -2.10
CA GLY A 189 3.73 -1.57 -1.28
C GLY A 189 2.50 -0.67 -1.26
N VAL A 190 2.68 0.66 -1.16
CA VAL A 190 1.56 1.61 -1.22
C VAL A 190 0.91 1.64 -2.61
N PHE A 191 1.67 1.57 -3.69
CA PHE A 191 1.10 1.56 -5.05
C PHE A 191 0.36 0.26 -5.38
N ILE A 192 0.81 -0.88 -4.87
CA ILE A 192 0.04 -2.13 -4.94
C ILE A 192 -1.30 -1.96 -4.23
N LEU A 193 -1.30 -1.43 -3.00
CA LEU A 193 -2.55 -1.21 -2.26
C LEU A 193 -3.44 -0.16 -2.93
N LEU A 194 -2.87 0.86 -3.57
CA LEU A 194 -3.61 1.84 -4.37
C LEU A 194 -4.31 1.17 -5.54
N LEU A 195 -3.59 0.34 -6.30
CA LEU A 195 -4.14 -0.45 -7.41
C LEU A 195 -5.30 -1.35 -6.94
N LEU A 196 -5.10 -2.12 -5.86
CA LEU A 196 -6.13 -3.01 -5.32
C LEU A 196 -7.34 -2.24 -4.78
N SER A 197 -7.11 -1.08 -4.15
CA SER A 197 -8.18 -0.27 -3.56
C SER A 197 -9.15 0.33 -4.57
N GLY A 198 -8.74 0.48 -5.83
CA GLY A 198 -9.61 0.96 -6.91
C GLY A 198 -10.78 0.03 -7.21
N GLU A 199 -10.72 -1.22 -6.74
CA GLU A 199 -11.71 -2.24 -7.03
C GLU A 199 -12.64 -2.49 -5.83
N ARG A 200 -13.95 -2.41 -6.07
CA ARG A 200 -14.99 -2.61 -5.04
C ARG A 200 -14.80 -3.89 -4.22
N ASN A 201 -14.43 -4.99 -4.88
CA ASN A 201 -14.27 -6.28 -4.23
C ASN A 201 -13.21 -6.23 -3.12
N PHE A 202 -12.13 -5.47 -3.30
CA PHE A 202 -11.11 -5.31 -2.25
C PHE A 202 -11.72 -4.70 -0.98
N GLY A 203 -12.41 -3.56 -1.11
CA GLY A 203 -13.07 -2.89 0.02
C GLY A 203 -14.09 -3.78 0.74
N VAL A 204 -14.88 -4.57 -0.01
CA VAL A 204 -15.82 -5.52 0.58
C VAL A 204 -15.09 -6.62 1.37
N ARG A 205 -13.99 -7.18 0.82
CA ARG A 205 -13.21 -8.26 1.45
C ARG A 205 -12.50 -7.82 2.73
N LEU A 206 -12.16 -6.54 2.86
CA LEU A 206 -11.53 -6.01 4.09
C LEU A 206 -12.37 -6.20 5.36
N ASN A 207 -13.69 -6.40 5.24
CA ASN A 207 -14.57 -6.68 6.37
C ASN A 207 -14.40 -8.08 6.97
N LYS A 208 -13.63 -8.99 6.35
CA LYS A 208 -13.37 -10.29 6.96
C LYS A 208 -12.63 -10.11 8.30
N PRO A 209 -13.00 -10.88 9.34
CA PRO A 209 -12.29 -10.85 10.62
C PRO A 209 -10.79 -11.09 10.44
N TYR A 210 -9.97 -10.31 11.12
CA TYR A 210 -8.53 -10.51 11.17
C TYR A 210 -8.21 -11.45 12.32
N THR A 211 -7.77 -12.66 12.00
CA THR A 211 -7.46 -13.72 12.97
C THR A 211 -5.97 -14.03 13.07
N ALA A 212 -5.14 -13.46 12.19
CA ALA A 212 -3.74 -13.81 12.14
C ALA A 212 -2.98 -13.18 13.33
N THR A 213 -2.22 -14.00 14.06
CA THR A 213 -1.32 -13.55 15.11
C THR A 213 0.05 -13.23 14.53
N VAL A 214 0.10 -12.26 13.62
CA VAL A 214 1.39 -11.83 13.05
C VAL A 214 2.11 -10.98 14.09
N PRO A 215 3.42 -11.18 14.34
CA PRO A 215 4.20 -10.35 15.25
C PRO A 215 4.47 -8.99 14.59
N MET A 216 3.42 -8.18 14.47
CA MET A 216 3.52 -6.78 14.09
C MET A 216 3.68 -5.94 15.35
N ASP A 217 4.58 -4.96 15.32
CA ASP A 217 4.59 -3.88 16.29
C ASP A 217 3.35 -3.01 16.06
N ILE A 218 2.19 -3.48 16.53
CA ILE A 218 0.89 -2.82 16.56
C ILE A 218 0.17 -3.24 17.86
N PRO A 219 -0.70 -2.38 18.43
CA PRO A 219 -1.52 -2.78 19.56
C PRO A 219 -2.35 -4.01 19.23
N VAL A 220 -2.55 -4.91 20.19
CA VAL A 220 -3.48 -6.03 20.03
C VAL A 220 -4.88 -5.45 19.88
N PHE A 221 -5.58 -5.83 18.82
CA PHE A 221 -6.97 -5.45 18.58
C PHE A 221 -7.76 -6.65 18.06
N THR A 222 -9.06 -6.63 18.32
CA THR A 222 -10.03 -7.52 17.70
C THR A 222 -10.79 -6.72 16.67
N GLY A 223 -10.75 -7.15 15.41
CA GLY A 223 -11.34 -6.40 14.31
C GLY A 223 -11.20 -7.12 12.98
N THR A 224 -11.31 -6.34 11.92
CA THR A 224 -11.27 -6.78 10.53
C THR A 224 -9.94 -6.44 9.86
N HIS A 225 -9.74 -6.88 8.61
CA HIS A 225 -8.57 -6.48 7.83
C HIS A 225 -8.58 -4.96 7.54
N ALA A 226 -9.74 -4.31 7.52
CA ALA A 226 -9.84 -2.86 7.44
C ALA A 226 -9.19 -2.17 8.65
N ASP A 227 -9.39 -2.72 9.85
CA ASP A 227 -8.79 -2.19 11.08
C ASP A 227 -7.27 -2.32 11.07
N LEU A 228 -6.75 -3.44 10.54
CA LEU A 228 -5.31 -3.64 10.32
C LEU A 228 -4.75 -2.58 9.36
N LEU A 229 -5.41 -2.40 8.21
CA LEU A 229 -5.03 -1.43 7.19
C LEU A 229 -4.94 -0.01 7.77
N ILE A 230 -6.01 0.45 8.43
CA ILE A 230 -6.06 1.77 9.08
C ILE A 230 -4.98 1.88 10.16
N THR A 231 -4.76 0.83 10.94
CA THR A 231 -3.77 0.84 12.03
C THR A 231 -2.35 0.98 11.51
N VAL A 232 -1.99 0.25 10.45
CA VAL A 232 -0.68 0.33 9.81
C VAL A 232 -0.49 1.68 9.13
N PHE A 233 -1.49 2.17 8.39
CA PHE A 233 -1.41 3.47 7.72
C PHE A 233 -1.27 4.62 8.71
N HIS A 234 -2.04 4.60 9.80
CA HIS A 234 -1.87 5.53 10.92
C HIS A 234 -0.44 5.53 11.44
N LYS A 235 0.15 4.34 11.64
CA LYS A 235 1.51 4.23 12.20
C LYS A 235 2.58 4.73 11.22
N ILE A 236 2.42 4.47 9.92
CA ILE A 236 3.28 5.01 8.87
C ILE A 236 3.22 6.53 8.85
N ILE A 237 2.02 7.11 8.93
CA ILE A 237 1.84 8.56 8.90
C ILE A 237 2.36 9.23 10.18
N ALA A 238 2.05 8.66 11.34
CA ALA A 238 2.35 9.27 12.64
C ALA A 238 3.80 9.07 13.09
N THR A 239 4.41 7.92 12.78
CA THR A 239 5.74 7.55 13.28
C THR A 239 6.78 7.30 12.19
N GLY A 240 6.38 7.36 10.92
CA GLY A 240 7.30 7.21 9.79
C GLY A 240 8.26 8.37 9.64
N HIS A 241 9.34 8.14 8.89
CA HIS A 241 10.33 9.17 8.62
C HIS A 241 9.83 10.18 7.56
N GLN A 242 10.45 11.37 7.49
CA GLN A 242 9.99 12.48 6.63
C GLN A 242 9.92 12.15 5.14
N ARG A 243 10.79 11.26 4.62
CA ARG A 243 10.73 10.83 3.21
C ARG A 243 9.43 10.09 2.83
N LEU A 244 8.58 9.73 3.79
CA LEU A 244 7.27 9.12 3.53
C LEU A 244 6.14 10.15 3.36
N GLN A 245 6.38 11.45 3.61
CA GLN A 245 5.34 12.47 3.42
C GLN A 245 4.70 12.46 2.02
N PRO A 246 5.45 12.25 0.90
CA PRO A 246 4.84 12.14 -0.42
C PRO A 246 3.86 10.98 -0.58
N LEU A 247 3.88 9.99 0.33
CA LEU A 247 2.95 8.85 0.31
C LEU A 247 1.65 9.13 1.06
N PHE A 248 1.54 10.22 1.81
CA PHE A 248 0.36 10.48 2.65
C PHE A 248 -0.92 10.62 1.81
N ASP A 249 -0.84 11.31 0.68
CA ASP A 249 -1.96 11.43 -0.26
C ASP A 249 -2.41 10.06 -0.78
N CYS A 250 -1.46 9.18 -1.15
CA CYS A 250 -1.77 7.83 -1.63
C CYS A 250 -2.39 6.96 -0.52
N LEU A 251 -1.84 7.00 0.70
CA LEU A 251 -2.35 6.27 1.85
C LEU A 251 -3.79 6.68 2.18
N LEU A 252 -4.09 7.98 2.17
CA LEU A 252 -5.45 8.47 2.42
C LEU A 252 -6.38 8.20 1.24
N THR A 253 -5.90 8.27 -0.01
CA THR A 253 -6.67 7.91 -1.20
C THR A 253 -7.13 6.46 -1.15
N ILE A 254 -6.25 5.53 -0.74
CA ILE A 254 -6.62 4.12 -0.52
C ILE A 254 -7.76 4.00 0.49
N LEU A 255 -7.68 4.72 1.61
CA LEU A 255 -8.73 4.70 2.64
C LEU A 255 -10.04 5.30 2.11
N VAL A 256 -9.98 6.38 1.33
CA VAL A 256 -11.16 6.96 0.66
C VAL A 256 -11.81 5.93 -0.25
N ASN A 257 -11.04 5.26 -1.11
CA ASN A 257 -11.57 4.27 -2.04
C ASN A 257 -12.31 3.11 -1.35
N VAL A 258 -11.81 2.66 -0.19
CA VAL A 258 -12.45 1.54 0.53
C VAL A 258 -13.53 1.99 1.52
N SER A 259 -13.55 3.26 1.91
CA SER A 259 -14.43 3.80 2.96
C SER A 259 -15.93 3.53 2.79
N PRO A 260 -16.53 3.53 1.57
CA PRO A 260 -17.96 3.21 1.40
C PRO A 260 -18.33 1.77 1.77
N TYR A 261 -17.34 0.88 1.91
CA TYR A 261 -17.54 -0.55 2.12
C TYR A 261 -17.21 -1.01 3.55
N LEU A 262 -16.66 -0.15 4.41
CA LEU A 262 -16.19 -0.52 5.75
C LEU A 262 -17.37 -0.61 6.72
N LYS A 263 -17.76 -1.81 7.14
CA LYS A 263 -19.01 -2.05 7.87
C LYS A 263 -18.91 -1.93 9.38
N THR A 264 -17.79 -2.35 9.97
CA THR A 264 -17.68 -2.55 11.43
C THR A 264 -16.31 -2.15 11.93
N LEU A 265 -15.99 -0.86 11.85
CA LEU A 265 -14.72 -0.36 12.38
C LEU A 265 -14.64 -0.55 13.90
N SER A 266 -13.49 -1.04 14.35
CA SER A 266 -13.15 -1.10 15.76
C SER A 266 -13.01 0.31 16.36
N MET A 267 -13.11 0.36 17.69
CA MET A 267 -12.81 1.58 18.44
C MET A 267 -11.36 2.07 18.16
N VAL A 268 -10.41 1.15 18.03
CA VAL A 268 -8.99 1.48 17.78
C VAL A 268 -8.81 2.17 16.43
N ALA A 269 -9.38 1.61 15.35
CA ALA A 269 -9.31 2.21 14.02
C ALA A 269 -10.01 3.59 13.98
N SER A 270 -11.18 3.70 14.63
CA SER A 270 -11.94 4.95 14.71
C SER A 270 -11.15 6.07 15.38
N VAL A 271 -10.54 5.80 16.54
CA VAL A 271 -9.67 6.77 17.25
C VAL A 271 -8.48 7.17 16.39
N LYS A 272 -7.86 6.23 15.67
CA LYS A 272 -6.72 6.50 14.80
C LYS A 272 -7.06 7.43 13.63
N LEU A 273 -8.21 7.24 12.98
CA LEU A 273 -8.66 8.15 11.91
C LEU A 273 -8.89 9.57 12.45
N LEU A 274 -9.59 9.71 13.58
CA LEU A 274 -9.83 11.03 14.16
C LEU A 274 -8.56 11.68 14.70
N HIS A 275 -7.60 10.88 15.13
CA HIS A 275 -6.30 11.40 15.53
C HIS A 275 -5.52 11.97 14.34
N LEU A 276 -5.59 11.37 13.15
CA LEU A 276 -5.04 11.98 11.93
C LEU A 276 -5.77 13.29 11.59
N LEU A 277 -7.11 13.31 11.70
CA LEU A 277 -7.88 14.54 11.45
C LEU A 277 -7.46 15.64 12.40
N GLU A 278 -7.38 15.34 13.70
CA GLU A 278 -6.98 16.29 14.72
C GLU A 278 -5.58 16.83 14.46
N ALA A 279 -4.64 16.01 13.99
CA ALA A 279 -3.28 16.44 13.69
C ALA A 279 -3.18 17.29 12.41
N PHE A 280 -3.84 16.88 11.32
CA PHE A 280 -3.79 17.58 10.03
C PHE A 280 -4.68 18.82 9.97
N SER A 281 -5.72 18.91 10.81
CA SER A 281 -6.58 20.09 10.89
C SER A 281 -6.00 21.24 11.72
N THR A 282 -4.82 21.03 12.31
CA THR A 282 -4.20 22.03 13.14
C THR A 282 -3.81 23.27 12.33
N PRO A 283 -4.13 24.50 12.78
CA PRO A 283 -3.93 25.70 11.98
C PRO A 283 -2.49 25.88 11.49
N TRP A 284 -1.50 25.55 12.32
CA TRP A 284 -0.09 25.69 11.93
C TRP A 284 0.29 24.72 10.81
N PHE A 285 -0.20 23.46 10.84
CA PHE A 285 0.12 22.48 9.81
C PHE A 285 -0.66 22.82 8.56
N LEU A 286 -1.98 22.96 8.68
CA LEU A 286 -2.89 23.18 7.57
C LEU A 286 -2.50 24.40 6.73
N LEU A 287 -2.07 25.50 7.37
CA LEU A 287 -1.69 26.74 6.70
C LEU A 287 -0.21 26.81 6.29
N SER A 288 0.62 25.82 6.65
CA SER A 288 2.06 25.85 6.36
C SER A 288 2.43 25.53 4.92
N ALA A 289 1.55 24.85 4.18
CA ALA A 289 1.75 24.53 2.77
C ALA A 289 0.41 24.54 2.02
N PRO A 290 0.41 24.96 0.74
CA PRO A 290 -0.82 25.11 -0.03
C PRO A 290 -1.56 23.80 -0.26
N ASN A 291 -0.90 22.64 -0.17
CA ASN A 291 -1.51 21.34 -0.44
C ASN A 291 -1.97 20.59 0.82
N ASN A 292 -1.67 21.08 2.03
CA ASN A 292 -1.96 20.34 3.27
C ASN A 292 -3.45 20.14 3.52
N HIS A 293 -4.30 21.00 2.94
CA HIS A 293 -5.75 20.87 3.05
C HIS A 293 -6.29 19.60 2.35
N HIS A 294 -5.57 19.04 1.37
CA HIS A 294 -5.97 17.79 0.72
C HIS A 294 -6.05 16.63 1.73
N LEU A 295 -5.12 16.56 2.68
CA LEU A 295 -5.12 15.51 3.71
C LEU A 295 -6.36 15.57 4.61
N VAL A 296 -6.78 16.79 4.97
CA VAL A 296 -8.01 17.01 5.74
C VAL A 296 -9.23 16.65 4.90
N PHE A 297 -9.26 17.05 3.64
CA PHE A 297 -10.35 16.72 2.71
C PHE A 297 -10.53 15.21 2.57
N PHE A 298 -9.45 14.44 2.37
CA PHE A 298 -9.54 12.98 2.30
C PHE A 298 -10.09 12.36 3.58
N LEU A 299 -9.69 12.86 4.76
CA LEU A 299 -10.21 12.36 6.03
C LEU A 299 -11.69 12.66 6.22
N LEU A 300 -12.14 13.87 5.87
CA LEU A 300 -13.55 14.21 5.88
C LEU A 300 -14.35 13.33 4.91
N GLU A 301 -13.81 13.06 3.73
CA GLU A 301 -14.42 12.18 2.75
C GLU A 301 -14.57 10.73 3.26
N ILE A 302 -13.55 10.21 3.95
CA ILE A 302 -13.62 8.90 4.64
C ILE A 302 -14.78 8.88 5.63
N PHE A 303 -14.92 9.91 6.48
CA PHE A 303 -16.00 9.98 7.45
C PHE A 303 -17.37 10.09 6.78
N ASN A 304 -17.49 10.94 5.76
CA ASN A 304 -18.73 11.11 5.01
C ASN A 304 -19.16 9.80 4.35
N ASN A 305 -18.25 9.09 3.68
CA ASN A 305 -18.55 7.81 3.05
C ASN A 305 -19.01 6.76 4.05
N ILE A 306 -18.33 6.63 5.20
CA ILE A 306 -18.73 5.64 6.22
C ILE A 306 -20.09 6.01 6.82
N ILE A 307 -20.33 7.29 7.14
CA ILE A 307 -21.63 7.75 7.68
C ILE A 307 -22.73 7.60 6.63
N GLN A 308 -22.47 7.86 5.35
CA GLN A 308 -23.49 7.80 4.32
C GLN A 308 -23.88 6.37 3.97
N TYR A 309 -22.92 5.46 3.87
CA TYR A 309 -23.17 4.11 3.32
C TYR A 309 -23.14 2.99 4.36
N GLN A 310 -22.49 3.19 5.51
CA GLN A 310 -22.25 2.14 6.51
C GLN A 310 -22.54 2.62 7.95
N PHE A 311 -23.45 3.59 8.12
CA PHE A 311 -23.78 4.14 9.45
C PHE A 311 -24.12 3.07 10.49
N ASP A 312 -25.02 2.15 10.12
CA ASP A 312 -25.62 1.17 11.04
C ASP A 312 -24.58 0.30 11.77
N GLY A 313 -23.48 -0.04 11.10
CA GLY A 313 -22.43 -0.89 11.67
C GLY A 313 -21.24 -0.14 12.28
N ASN A 314 -21.15 1.18 12.11
CA ASN A 314 -20.00 2.00 12.53
C ASN A 314 -20.29 2.90 13.73
N SER A 315 -20.99 2.37 14.73
CA SER A 315 -21.28 3.08 15.98
C SER A 315 -20.03 3.59 16.71
N ASN A 316 -18.93 2.82 16.66
CA ASN A 316 -17.63 3.22 17.23
C ASN A 316 -17.11 4.52 16.59
N LEU A 317 -17.19 4.64 15.26
CA LEU A 317 -16.74 5.83 14.54
C LEU A 317 -17.61 7.04 14.92
N VAL A 318 -18.93 6.87 14.86
CA VAL A 318 -19.90 7.92 15.19
C VAL A 318 -19.69 8.41 16.63
N TYR A 319 -19.54 7.48 17.58
CA TYR A 319 -19.23 7.80 18.97
C TYR A 319 -17.92 8.60 19.09
N THR A 320 -16.86 8.20 18.37
CA THR A 320 -15.58 8.91 18.38
C THR A 320 -15.75 10.35 17.88
N ILE A 321 -16.51 10.54 16.78
CA ILE A 321 -16.78 11.86 16.19
C ILE A 321 -17.48 12.76 17.20
N ILE A 322 -18.51 12.25 17.89
CA ILE A 322 -19.23 13.00 18.92
C ILE A 322 -18.30 13.40 20.07
N ARG A 323 -17.45 12.47 20.54
CA ARG A 323 -16.48 12.77 21.62
C ARG A 323 -15.43 13.80 21.22
N LYS A 324 -15.02 13.81 19.95
CA LYS A 324 -14.03 14.73 19.39
C LYS A 324 -14.66 15.90 18.63
N ARG A 325 -15.93 16.23 18.87
CA ARG A 325 -16.65 17.34 18.20
C ARG A 325 -15.91 18.68 18.21
N HIS A 326 -15.10 18.95 19.24
CA HIS A 326 -14.30 20.16 19.33
C HIS A 326 -13.28 20.31 18.18
N VAL A 327 -12.77 19.20 17.61
CA VAL A 327 -11.88 19.22 16.44
C VAL A 327 -12.60 19.82 15.23
N PHE A 328 -13.86 19.42 15.02
CA PHE A 328 -14.70 19.95 13.93
C PHE A 328 -15.08 21.42 14.16
N HIS A 329 -15.40 21.80 15.39
CA HIS A 329 -15.63 23.21 15.72
C HIS A 329 -14.37 24.06 15.55
N ALA A 330 -13.18 23.54 15.87
CA ALA A 330 -11.92 24.24 15.65
C ALA A 330 -11.65 24.46 14.15
N MET A 331 -11.93 23.45 13.31
CA MET A 331 -11.85 23.58 11.85
C MET A 331 -12.83 24.60 11.27
N ALA A 332 -14.06 24.63 11.78
CA ALA A 332 -15.07 25.60 11.35
C ALA A 332 -14.67 27.05 11.71
N ASN A 333 -13.84 27.21 12.74
CA ASN A 333 -13.39 28.51 13.26
C ASN A 333 -11.93 28.84 12.89
N LEU A 334 -11.43 28.32 11.77
CA LEU A 334 -10.09 28.65 11.28
C LEU A 334 -9.97 30.16 10.96
N PRO A 335 -8.82 30.79 11.25
CA PRO A 335 -8.63 32.20 10.94
C PRO A 335 -8.63 32.42 9.42
N SER A 336 -9.42 33.38 8.97
CA SER A 336 -9.52 33.78 7.56
C SER A 336 -8.75 35.08 7.26
N ASP A 337 -8.34 35.82 8.30
CA ASP A 337 -7.63 37.08 8.18
C ASP A 337 -6.11 36.90 8.22
N MET A 338 -5.39 37.80 7.54
CA MET A 338 -3.94 37.72 7.42
C MET A 338 -3.22 37.78 8.77
N ALA A 339 -3.75 38.54 9.75
CA ALA A 339 -3.14 38.66 11.07
C ALA A 339 -3.31 37.35 11.88
N GLY A 340 -4.50 36.75 11.85
CA GLY A 340 -4.77 35.43 12.44
C GLY A 340 -3.90 34.33 11.84
N ILE A 341 -3.80 34.28 10.51
CA ILE A 341 -2.95 33.31 9.79
C ILE A 341 -1.48 33.50 10.19
N ALA A 342 -0.97 34.73 10.16
CA ALA A 342 0.41 35.04 10.54
C ALA A 342 0.69 34.62 11.99
N LYS A 343 -0.26 34.83 12.92
CA LYS A 343 -0.15 34.40 14.31
C LYS A 343 -0.03 32.88 14.44
N CYS A 344 -0.86 32.11 13.73
CA CYS A 344 -0.79 30.65 13.72
C CYS A 344 0.54 30.12 13.19
N LEU A 345 1.10 30.77 12.16
CA LEU A 345 2.40 30.38 11.59
C LEU A 345 3.59 30.81 12.46
N SER A 346 3.47 31.92 13.20
CA SER A 346 4.52 32.45 14.07
C SER A 346 4.80 31.61 15.32
N GLY A 347 3.83 30.79 15.77
CA GLY A 347 3.96 29.87 16.92
C GLY A 347 4.90 28.68 16.67
N ARG A 348 5.63 28.68 15.55
CA ARG A 348 6.57 27.64 15.14
C ARG A 348 7.71 27.53 16.16
N LYS A 349 7.66 26.53 17.03
CA LYS A 349 8.91 25.90 17.48
C LYS A 349 9.55 25.29 16.23
N VAL A 350 10.75 25.74 15.88
CA VAL A 350 11.54 25.21 14.77
C VAL A 350 11.72 23.71 15.02
N GLY A 351 10.86 22.89 14.42
CA GLY A 351 10.72 21.48 14.75
C GLY A 351 9.81 20.77 13.75
N LYS A 352 10.11 19.48 13.53
CA LYS A 352 9.44 18.60 12.57
C LYS A 352 7.97 18.42 12.95
N PHE A 353 7.06 18.39 11.97
CA PHE A 353 5.68 17.93 12.22
C PHE A 353 5.74 16.51 12.76
N SER A 354 5.30 16.35 14.00
CA SER A 354 5.17 15.06 14.67
C SER A 354 3.76 15.00 15.22
N ILE A 355 3.06 13.92 14.90
CA ILE A 355 1.74 13.69 15.43
C ILE A 355 1.91 13.30 16.90
N PRO A 356 1.25 13.97 17.86
CA PRO A 356 1.31 13.59 19.27
C PRO A 356 0.96 12.11 19.46
N PRO A 357 1.47 11.41 20.49
CA PRO A 357 1.02 10.05 20.75
C PRO A 357 -0.48 10.01 21.07
N VAL A 358 -1.18 8.96 20.63
CA VAL A 358 -2.59 8.73 21.02
C VAL A 358 -2.61 8.57 22.54
N PRO A 359 -3.40 9.36 23.29
CA PRO A 359 -3.50 9.19 24.72
C PRO A 359 -4.02 7.79 25.04
N HIS A 360 -3.24 7.01 25.78
CA HIS A 360 -3.70 5.73 26.32
C HIS A 360 -4.83 6.02 27.31
N SER A 361 -6.06 5.62 26.99
CA SER A 361 -7.10 5.55 28.00
C SER A 361 -6.70 4.44 28.98
N ASN A 362 -6.20 4.81 30.15
CA ASN A 362 -6.20 3.91 31.30
C ASN A 362 -7.67 3.60 31.63
N ALA A 363 -8.24 2.58 31.00
CA ALA A 363 -9.45 1.94 31.48
C ALA A 363 -9.04 1.04 32.65
N SER A 364 -8.71 1.67 33.77
CA SER A 364 -8.59 1.04 35.08
C SER A 364 -9.05 2.08 36.10
N ALA A 365 -10.03 1.67 36.92
CA ALA A 365 -10.72 2.44 37.95
C ALA A 365 -11.73 3.47 37.42
N HIS A 366 -12.99 3.08 37.29
CA HIS A 366 -13.94 3.18 38.39
C HIS A 366 -15.12 2.22 38.14
N LEU A 367 -15.64 1.70 39.25
CA LEU A 367 -16.72 0.72 39.41
C LEU A 367 -17.93 0.92 38.49
#